data_AF-A0A1G3G4X6-F1
#
_entry.id   AF-A0A1G3G4X6-F1
#
_cell.length_a   1.000
_cell.length_b   1.000
_cell.length_c   1.000
_cell.angle_alpha   90.00
_cell.angle_beta   90.00
_cell.angle_gamma   90.00
#
_symmetry.space_group_name_H-M   'P 1'
#
loop_
_entity.id
_entity.type
_entity.pdbx_description
1 polymer ?
#
loop_
_entity_poly.entity_id
_entity_poly.type
_entity_poly.pdbx_seq_one_letter_code
_entity_poly.pdbx_strand_id
1 'polypeptide(L)' 'MPNQRWSLDFLSDTFGACRKFRILAVNDDCCRENLALIADTSISGARVARELDALVRIYGKPDCIVSDNVLAREQNAV' A
#
# COMPACT_ATOMS: atom_id res chain seq x y z
N MET A 1 -19.62 -4.04 6.08
CA MET A 1 -20.07 -3.29 4.88
C MET A 1 -18.85 -2.97 4.02
N PRO A 2 -18.97 -2.71 2.71
CA PRO A 2 -17.85 -2.20 1.93
C PRO A 2 -17.24 -0.96 2.60
N ASN A 3 -15.93 -0.78 2.46
CA ASN A 3 -15.12 0.28 3.05
C ASN A 3 -15.06 0.32 4.58
N GLN A 4 -15.53 -0.70 5.29
CA GLN A 4 -15.41 -0.68 6.76
C GLN A 4 -13.94 -0.80 7.21
N ARG A 5 -13.11 -1.50 6.44
CA ARG A 5 -11.68 -1.62 6.74
C ARG A 5 -10.88 -1.81 5.47
N TRP A 6 -9.91 -0.92 5.26
CA TRP A 6 -8.88 -1.12 4.24
C TRP A 6 -7.59 -1.64 4.89
N SER A 7 -6.97 -2.65 4.28
CA SER A 7 -5.63 -3.12 4.60
C SER A 7 -4.62 -2.62 3.57
N LEU A 8 -3.47 -2.15 4.07
CA LEU A 8 -2.34 -1.67 3.29
C LEU A 8 -1.14 -2.55 3.55
N ASP A 9 -0.47 -2.97 2.48
CA ASP A 9 0.76 -3.77 2.53
C ASP A 9 1.77 -3.26 1.49
N PHE A 10 3.06 -3.40 1.81
CA PHE A 10 4.18 -3.10 0.92
C PHE A 10 4.89 -4.37 0.50
N LEU A 11 4.67 -4.75 -0.75
CA LEU A 11 5.41 -5.82 -1.41
C LEU A 11 6.70 -5.24 -2.00
N SER A 12 7.79 -6.00 -1.96
CA SER A 12 9.06 -5.64 -2.62
C SER A 12 9.49 -6.76 -3.56
N ASP A 13 9.94 -6.40 -4.76
CA ASP A 13 10.43 -7.34 -5.76
C ASP A 13 11.57 -6.71 -6.58
N THR A 14 12.26 -7.50 -7.40
CA THR A 14 13.42 -7.08 -8.19
C THR A 14 13.24 -7.45 -9.66
N PHE A 15 13.32 -6.44 -10.53
CA PHE A 15 13.32 -6.66 -11.97
C PHE A 15 14.74 -6.98 -12.45
N GLY A 16 15.00 -8.25 -12.76
CA GLY A 16 16.30 -8.70 -13.27
C GLY A 16 17.47 -8.43 -12.33
N ALA A 17 18.64 -8.10 -12.88
CA ALA A 17 19.90 -8.12 -12.12
C ALA A 17 20.09 -6.99 -11.10
N CYS A 18 19.24 -5.94 -11.00
CA CYS A 18 19.46 -4.91 -9.96
C CYS A 18 18.33 -3.90 -9.67
N ARG A 19 17.19 -3.88 -10.39
CA ARG A 19 16.19 -2.83 -10.15
C ARG A 19 15.10 -3.28 -9.19
N LYS A 20 15.26 -2.96 -7.91
CA LYS A 20 14.21 -3.13 -6.90
C LYS A 20 13.02 -2.21 -7.20
N PHE A 21 11.82 -2.72 -6.99
CA PHE A 21 10.60 -1.93 -6.96
C PHE A 21 9.72 -2.41 -5.82
N ARG A 22 8.80 -1.55 -5.42
CA ARG A 22 7.83 -1.80 -4.37
C ARG A 22 6.43 -1.65 -4.94
N ILE A 23 5.50 -2.41 -4.39
CA ILE A 23 4.08 -2.29 -4.67
C ILE A 23 3.37 -1.96 -3.37
N LEU A 24 2.63 -0.86 -3.35
CA LEU A 24 1.61 -0.62 -2.32
C LEU A 24 0.34 -1.34 -2.75
N ALA A 25 -0.07 -2.34 -1.99
CA ALA A 25 -1.37 -2.99 -2.13
C ALA A 25 -2.38 -2.35 -1.18
N VAL A 26 -3.57 -2.06 -1.70
CA VAL A 26 -4.71 -1.56 -0.90
C VAL A 26 -5.89 -2.49 -1.13
N ASN A 27 -6.36 -3.15 -0.08
CA ASN A 27 -7.46 -4.11 -0.15
C ASN A 27 -8.60 -3.69 0.78
N ASP A 28 -9.84 -3.93 0.37
CA ASP A 28 -11.01 -3.92 1.25
C ASP A 28 -11.16 -5.31 1.88
N ASP A 29 -10.93 -5.39 3.20
CA ASP A 29 -10.98 -6.65 3.95
C ASP A 29 -12.40 -7.25 4.02
N CYS A 30 -13.43 -6.40 3.96
CA CYS A 30 -14.82 -6.83 4.08
C CYS A 30 -15.34 -7.46 2.80
N CYS A 31 -14.94 -6.93 1.65
CA CYS A 31 -15.38 -7.41 0.34
C CYS A 31 -14.36 -8.29 -0.37
N ARG A 32 -13.14 -8.42 0.18
CA ARG A 32 -11.99 -9.06 -0.46
C ARG A 32 -11.69 -8.46 -1.85
N GLU A 33 -11.92 -7.16 -1.99
CA GLU A 33 -11.65 -6.43 -3.22
C GLU A 33 -10.25 -5.81 -3.14
N ASN A 34 -9.48 -5.93 -4.22
CA ASN A 34 -8.24 -5.17 -4.37
C ASN A 34 -8.56 -3.81 -4.99
N LEU A 35 -8.38 -2.75 -4.22
CA LEU A 35 -8.69 -1.38 -4.63
C LEU A 35 -7.55 -0.78 -5.47
N ALA A 36 -6.30 -1.14 -5.16
CA ALA A 36 -5.14 -0.73 -5.93
C ALA A 36 -3.90 -1.61 -5.73
N LEU A 37 -3.08 -1.63 -6.77
CA LEU A 37 -1.68 -2.06 -6.76
C LEU A 37 -0.83 -0.95 -7.38
N ILE A 38 -0.12 -0.18 -6.55
CA ILE A 38 0.73 0.93 -7.02
C ILE A 38 2.19 0.49 -7.02
N ALA A 39 2.75 0.25 -8.20
CA ALA A 39 4.16 -0.10 -8.37
C ALA A 39 5.04 1.15 -8.57
N ASP A 40 6.16 1.23 -7.86
CA ASP A 40 7.21 2.22 -8.08
C ASP A 40 8.58 1.74 -7.56
N THR A 41 9.66 2.31 -8.09
CA THR A 41 11.03 2.12 -7.57
C THR A 41 11.19 2.59 -6.11
N SER A 42 10.41 3.59 -5.70
CA SER A 42 10.29 4.01 -4.30
C SER A 42 8.89 4.56 -4.03
N ILE A 43 8.27 4.18 -2.91
CA ILE A 43 6.97 4.73 -2.50
C ILE A 43 7.19 5.57 -1.24
N SER A 44 7.06 6.89 -1.37
CA SER A 44 7.13 7.83 -0.25
C SER A 44 5.78 7.97 0.43
N GLY A 45 5.77 8.39 1.71
CA GLY A 45 4.51 8.64 2.42
C GLY A 45 3.60 9.67 1.71
N ALA A 46 4.19 10.68 1.06
CA ALA A 46 3.44 11.64 0.24
C ALA A 46 2.77 10.98 -0.97
N ARG A 47 3.46 10.02 -1.63
CA ARG A 47 2.86 9.23 -2.71
C ARG A 47 1.73 8.36 -2.17
N VAL A 48 1.91 7.68 -1.02
CA VAL A 48 0.85 6.89 -0.36
C VAL A 48 -0.39 7.76 -0.11
N ALA A 49 -0.23 8.92 0.53
CA ALA A 49 -1.35 9.81 0.84
C ALA A 49 -2.12 10.22 -0.43
N ARG A 50 -1.40 10.56 -1.50
CA ARG A 50 -2.01 10.92 -2.79
C ARG A 50 -2.81 9.77 -3.41
N GLU A 51 -2.29 8.55 -3.38
CA GLU A 51 -3.01 7.38 -3.92
C GLU A 51 -4.24 7.07 -3.05
N LEU A 52 -4.12 7.15 -1.72
CA LEU A 52 -5.27 6.95 -0.82
C LEU A 52 -6.36 8.00 -1.04
N ASP A 53 -6.00 9.28 -1.20
CA ASP A 53 -6.96 10.34 -1.52
C ASP A 53 -7.71 10.06 -2.83
N ALA A 54 -7.02 9.51 -3.84
CA ALA A 54 -7.64 9.11 -5.09
C ALA A 54 -8.62 7.94 -4.89
N LEU A 55 -8.24 6.91 -4.14
CA LEU A 55 -9.11 5.78 -3.83
C LEU A 55 -10.33 6.19 -3.01
N VAL A 56 -10.18 7.08 -2.03
CA VAL A 56 -11.29 7.61 -1.23
C VAL A 56 -12.32 8.33 -2.11
N ARG A 57 -11.88 9.02 -3.18
CA ARG A 57 -12.81 9.67 -4.12
C ARG A 57 -13.58 8.68 -4.99
N ILE A 58 -13.01 7.50 -5.26
CA ILE A 58 -13.62 6.48 -6.13
C ILE A 58 -14.53 5.55 -5.33
N TYR A 59 -14.02 5.01 -4.22
CA TYR A 59 -14.67 3.97 -3.43
C TYR A 59 -15.41 4.51 -2.20
N GLY A 60 -15.11 5.74 -1.77
CA GLY A 60 -15.59 6.32 -0.53
C GLY A 60 -14.57 6.22 0.60
N LYS A 61 -14.83 6.96 1.69
CA LYS A 61 -13.92 6.99 2.85
C LYS A 61 -14.07 5.70 3.67
N PRO A 62 -12.99 4.99 3.99
CA PRO A 62 -13.09 3.86 4.90
C PRO A 62 -13.30 4.29 6.35
N ASP A 63 -13.87 3.40 7.18
CA ASP A 63 -13.99 3.64 8.62
C ASP A 63 -12.63 3.50 9.32
N CYS A 64 -11.79 2.57 8.85
CA CYS A 64 -10.44 2.40 9.34
C CYS A 64 -9.47 1.94 8.25
N ILE A 65 -8.22 2.33 8.41
CA ILE A 65 -7.10 1.88 7.59
C ILE A 65 -6.11 1.18 8.51
N VAL A 66 -5.74 -0.05 8.16
CA VAL A 66 -4.72 -0.82 8.87
C VAL A 66 -3.56 -1.04 7.92
N SER A 67 -2.35 -0.76 8.36
CA SER A 67 -1.14 -1.09 7.61
C SER A 67 -0.27 -1.99 8.46
N ASP A 68 0.24 -3.06 7.86
CA ASP A 68 1.18 -3.99 8.47
C ASP A 68 2.62 -3.45 8.47
N ASN A 69 2.81 -2.24 8.97
CA ASN A 69 4.14 -1.66 8.97
C ASN A 69 4.98 -2.17 10.16
N VAL A 70 5.95 -3.04 9.85
CA VAL A 70 7.29 -2.91 10.43
C VAL A 70 7.99 -1.77 9.68
N LEU A 71 7.60 -0.51 9.92
CA LEU A 71 8.40 0.67 9.54
C LEU A 71 9.67 0.81 10.41
N ALA A 72 10.06 -0.24 11.13
CA ALA A 72 11.26 -0.25 11.96
C ALA A 72 12.49 -0.56 11.10
N ARG A 73 12.98 0.49 10.44
CA ARG A 73 14.33 0.63 9.90
C ARG A 73 14.70 -0.35 8.78
N GLU A 74 15.21 0.19 7.69
CA GLU A 74 16.31 -0.50 7.01
C GLU A 74 17.38 -0.77 8.07
N GLN A 75 17.40 -1.98 8.65
CA GLN A 75 18.60 -2.48 9.29
C GLN A 75 19.58 -2.75 8.15
N ASN A 76 20.42 -1.76 7.88
CA ASN A 76 21.83 -2.04 7.69
C ASN A 76 22.32 -2.77 8.96
N ALA A 77 22.18 -4.09 8.96
CA ALA A 77 22.89 -5.04 9.80
C ALA A 77 23.14 -6.22 8.83
N VAL A 78 24.35 -6.54 8.38
CA VAL A 78 25.72 -6.35 8.88
C VAL A 78 26.63 -6.13 7.66
#